data_AF-B3PCD8-F1
#
_entry.id   AF-B3PCD8-F1
#
_cell.length_a   1.000
_cell.length_b   1.000
_cell.length_c   1.000
_cell.angle_alpha   90.00
_cell.angle_beta   90.00
_cell.angle_gamma   90.00
#
_symmetry.space_group_name_H-M   'P 1'
#
loop_
_entity.id
_entity.type
_entity.pdbx_description
1 polymer ?
#
loop_
_entity_poly.entity_id
_entity_poly.type
_entity_poly.pdbx_seq_one_letter_code
_entity_poly.pdbx_strand_id
1 'polypeptide(L)'
;MARTATPMKQNRTRHSQAFKNEALALAERIGVSKAAEQLGLHASQLYGWRSKQQQTLSSSEREQSLADENARLKRLLAEQAEELAIVKKAAAYFAKSLK
;
A
#
# COMPACT_ATOMS: atom_id res chain seq x y z
N MET A 1 -6.77 16.05 -46.33
CA MET A 1 -7.81 15.22 -45.67
C MET A 1 -7.13 14.15 -44.84
N ALA A 2 -7.19 14.21 -43.50
CA ALA A 2 -6.57 13.23 -42.62
C ALA A 2 -7.63 12.21 -42.17
N ARG A 3 -7.40 10.92 -42.46
CA ARG A 3 -8.26 9.81 -42.04
C ARG A 3 -7.98 9.51 -40.57
N THR A 4 -8.92 9.81 -39.68
CA THR A 4 -8.87 9.38 -38.28
C THR A 4 -9.25 7.91 -38.19
N ALA A 5 -8.28 7.04 -37.92
CA ALA A 5 -8.52 5.62 -37.69
C ALA A 5 -9.29 5.43 -36.37
N THR A 6 -10.41 4.73 -36.42
CA THR A 6 -11.22 4.37 -35.25
C THR A 6 -10.45 3.38 -34.38
N PRO A 7 -10.25 3.63 -33.07
CA PRO A 7 -9.53 2.69 -32.22
C PRO A 7 -10.34 1.41 -32.01
N MET A 8 -9.83 0.27 -32.50
CA MET A 8 -10.43 -1.04 -32.24
C MET A 8 -10.47 -1.32 -30.73
N LYS A 9 -11.65 -1.68 -30.22
CA LYS A 9 -11.89 -2.05 -28.82
C LYS A 9 -11.18 -3.37 -28.51
N GLN A 10 -10.01 -3.32 -27.90
CA GLN A 10 -9.27 -4.50 -27.47
C GLN A 10 -9.95 -5.12 -26.25
N ASN A 11 -10.56 -6.31 -26.41
CA ASN A 11 -11.09 -7.07 -25.28
C ASN A 11 -9.92 -7.59 -24.43
N ARG A 12 -9.70 -6.95 -23.28
CA ARG A 12 -8.64 -7.34 -22.34
C ARG A 12 -9.11 -8.56 -21.54
N THR A 13 -8.44 -9.69 -21.72
CA THR A 13 -8.62 -10.86 -20.87
C THR A 13 -8.24 -10.54 -19.43
N ARG A 14 -9.18 -10.76 -18.50
CA ARG A 14 -8.93 -10.61 -17.06
C ARG A 14 -8.55 -11.97 -16.49
N HIS A 15 -7.29 -12.12 -16.09
CA HIS A 15 -6.83 -13.29 -15.35
C HIS A 15 -7.19 -13.15 -13.86
N SER A 16 -7.60 -14.26 -13.24
CA SER A 16 -7.87 -14.35 -11.80
C SER A 16 -6.58 -14.12 -11.00
N GLN A 17 -6.71 -13.74 -9.73
CA GLN A 17 -5.53 -13.49 -8.90
C GLN A 17 -4.74 -14.77 -8.60
N ALA A 18 -5.45 -15.89 -8.36
CA ALA A 18 -4.81 -17.20 -8.17
C ALA A 18 -3.93 -17.58 -9.37
N PHE A 19 -4.46 -17.44 -10.59
CA PHE A 19 -3.70 -17.73 -11.81
C PHE A 19 -2.45 -16.84 -11.94
N LYS A 20 -2.56 -15.54 -11.64
CA LYS A 20 -1.39 -14.65 -11.68
C LYS A 20 -0.32 -15.06 -10.66
N ASN A 21 -0.73 -15.48 -9.47
CA ASN A 21 0.21 -15.93 -8.44
C ASN A 21 0.92 -17.22 -8.85
N GLU A 22 0.19 -18.20 -9.39
CA GLU A 22 0.78 -19.44 -9.91
C GLU A 22 1.71 -19.17 -11.10
N ALA A 23 1.32 -18.28 -12.01
CA ALA A 23 2.14 -17.88 -13.15
C ALA A 23 3.45 -17.20 -12.72
N LEU A 24 3.41 -16.39 -11.67
CA LEU A 24 4.61 -15.77 -11.08
C LEU A 24 5.48 -16.82 -10.38
N ALA A 25 4.90 -17.77 -9.63
CA ALA A 25 5.63 -18.86 -8.99
C ALA A 25 6.31 -19.77 -10.02
N LEU A 26 5.64 -20.05 -11.15
CA LEU A 26 6.24 -20.76 -12.27
C LEU A 26 7.41 -19.96 -12.86
N ALA A 27 7.21 -18.66 -13.11
CA ALA A 27 8.24 -17.78 -13.64
C ALA A 27 9.48 -17.66 -12.74
N GLU A 28 9.34 -17.82 -11.41
CA GLU A 28 10.48 -17.90 -10.49
C GLU A 28 11.27 -19.19 -10.64
N ARG A 29 10.61 -20.32 -10.92
CA ARG A 29 11.27 -21.63 -11.07
C ARG A 29 11.97 -21.80 -12.41
N ILE A 30 11.32 -21.40 -13.50
CA ILE A 30 11.80 -21.69 -14.87
C ILE A 30 12.20 -20.45 -15.67
N GLY A 31 11.99 -19.26 -15.11
CA GLY A 31 12.24 -17.98 -15.77
C GLY A 31 11.01 -17.45 -16.53
N VAL A 32 10.94 -16.12 -16.66
CA VAL A 32 9.79 -15.40 -17.23
C VAL A 32 9.50 -15.80 -18.68
N SER A 33 10.53 -15.97 -19.52
CA SER A 33 10.32 -16.32 -20.94
C SER A 33 9.68 -17.70 -21.10
N LYS A 34 10.23 -18.71 -20.42
CA LYS A 34 9.71 -20.09 -20.50
C LYS A 34 8.32 -20.21 -19.88
N ALA A 35 8.07 -19.52 -18.77
CA ALA A 35 6.73 -19.48 -18.17
C ALA A 35 5.71 -18.79 -19.07
N ALA A 36 6.08 -17.70 -19.76
CA ALA A 36 5.21 -17.02 -20.71
C ALA A 36 4.83 -17.95 -21.87
N GLU A 37 5.80 -18.66 -22.45
CA GLU A 37 5.58 -19.65 -23.51
C GLU A 37 4.65 -20.79 -23.05
N GLN A 38 4.89 -21.38 -21.88
CA GLN A 38 4.07 -22.46 -21.34
C GLN A 38 2.62 -22.04 -21.04
N LEU A 39 2.42 -20.80 -20.61
CA LEU A 39 1.10 -20.28 -20.23
C LEU A 39 0.37 -19.58 -21.39
N GLY A 40 0.99 -19.49 -22.57
CA GLY A 40 0.44 -18.74 -23.71
C GLY A 40 0.28 -17.24 -23.41
N LEU A 41 1.10 -16.70 -22.52
CA LEU A 41 1.08 -15.30 -22.11
C LEU A 41 2.20 -14.53 -22.82
N HIS A 42 2.03 -13.21 -22.93
CA HIS A 42 3.14 -12.35 -23.33
C HIS A 42 4.05 -12.09 -22.12
N ALA A 43 5.38 -12.17 -22.30
CA ALA A 43 6.34 -11.99 -21.21
C ALA A 43 6.17 -10.65 -20.46
N SER A 44 5.74 -9.59 -21.17
CA SER A 44 5.46 -8.28 -20.53
C SER A 44 4.31 -8.34 -19.52
N GLN A 45 3.35 -9.26 -19.66
CA GLN A 45 2.28 -9.46 -18.67
C GLN A 45 2.85 -9.96 -17.36
N LEU A 46 3.75 -10.94 -17.41
CA LEU A 46 4.42 -11.48 -16.22
C LEU A 46 5.31 -10.43 -15.55
N TYR A 47 6.09 -9.65 -16.31
CA TYR A 47 6.86 -8.53 -15.76
C TYR A 47 5.96 -7.48 -15.09
N GLY A 48 4.85 -7.12 -15.74
CA GLY A 48 3.87 -6.19 -15.19
C GLY A 48 3.21 -6.71 -13.91
N TRP A 49 2.93 -8.01 -13.81
CA TRP A 49 2.37 -8.61 -12.60
C TRP A 49 3.39 -8.65 -11.46
N ARG A 50 4.65 -9.01 -11.75
CA ARG A 50 5.74 -9.00 -10.76
C ARG A 50 5.95 -7.59 -10.19
N SER A 51 6.01 -6.58 -11.05
CA SER A 51 6.16 -5.19 -10.62
C SER A 51 5.01 -4.72 -9.72
N LYS A 52 3.76 -5.06 -10.08
CA LYS A 52 2.60 -4.76 -9.23
C LYS A 52 2.66 -5.46 -7.88
N GLN A 53 3.05 -6.73 -7.85
CA GLN A 53 3.19 -7.49 -6.60
C GLN A 53 4.23 -6.83 -5.67
N GLN A 54 5.39 -6.45 -6.20
CA GLN A 54 6.42 -5.75 -5.42
C GLN A 54 5.93 -4.39 -4.90
N GLN A 55 5.23 -3.63 -5.74
CA GLN A 55 4.65 -2.35 -5.34
C GLN A 55 3.62 -2.52 -4.21
N THR A 56 2.76 -3.54 -4.28
CA THR A 56 1.78 -3.80 -3.21
C THR A 56 2.44 -4.21 -1.90
N LEU A 57 3.52 -5.01 -1.95
CA LEU A 57 4.27 -5.40 -0.75
C LEU A 57 4.92 -4.18 -0.10
N SER A 58 5.62 -3.35 -0.89
CA SER A 58 6.25 -2.14 -0.39
C SER A 58 5.24 -1.12 0.15
N SER A 59 4.07 -0.97 -0.49
CA SER A 59 2.98 -0.12 0.03
C SER A 59 2.48 -0.64 1.38
N SER A 60 2.28 -1.96 1.50
CA SER A 60 1.81 -2.59 2.73
C SER A 60 2.79 -2.42 3.89
N GLU A 61 4.09 -2.57 3.65
CA GLU A 61 5.12 -2.33 4.68
C GLU A 61 5.14 -0.87 5.15
N ARG A 62 5.04 0.07 4.20
CA ARG A 62 4.97 1.50 4.51
C ARG A 62 3.70 1.84 5.31
N GLU A 63 2.57 1.29 4.91
CA GLU A 63 1.29 1.48 5.61
C GLU A 63 1.36 0.94 7.04
N GLN A 64 1.98 -0.22 7.25
CA GLN A 64 2.19 -0.78 8.59
C GLN A 64 3.05 0.13 9.46
N SER A 65 4.19 0.61 8.93
CA SER A 65 5.07 1.53 9.66
C SER A 65 4.35 2.84 10.03
N LEU A 66 3.52 3.38 9.13
CA LEU A 66 2.71 4.56 9.42
C LEU A 66 1.63 4.29 10.47
N ALA A 67 1.04 3.09 10.51
CA ALA A 67 0.07 2.70 11.53
C ALA A 67 0.71 2.63 12.91
N ASP A 68 1.90 2.05 13.01
CA ASP A 68 2.65 1.93 14.26
C ASP A 68 3.05 3.31 14.81
N GLU A 69 3.54 4.20 13.94
CA GLU A 69 3.88 5.57 14.34
C GLU A 69 2.64 6.36 14.75
N ASN A 70 1.51 6.22 14.03
CA ASN A 70 0.25 6.85 14.45
C ASN A 70 -0.22 6.35 15.82
N ALA A 71 -0.06 5.07 16.13
CA ALA A 71 -0.41 4.54 17.44
C ALA A 71 0.48 5.14 18.54
N ARG A 72 1.79 5.28 18.27
CA ARG A 72 2.73 5.94 19.18
C ARG A 72 2.36 7.42 19.40
N LEU A 73 2.12 8.17 18.34
CA LEU A 73 1.75 9.59 18.42
C LEU A 73 0.45 9.81 19.17
N LYS A 74 -0.56 8.94 18.98
CA LYS A 74 -1.81 9.01 19.73
C LYS A 74 -1.62 8.79 21.24
N ARG A 75 -0.73 7.87 21.64
CA ARG A 75 -0.38 7.67 23.06
C ARG A 75 0.27 8.92 23.66
N LEU A 76 1.25 9.48 22.95
CA LEU A 76 1.94 10.69 23.41
C LEU A 76 1.01 11.90 23.49
N LEU A 77 0.06 12.02 22.56
CA LEU A 77 -0.97 13.06 22.61
C LEU A 77 -1.90 12.89 23.82
N ALA A 78 -2.27 11.66 24.16
CA ALA A 78 -3.10 11.40 25.34
C ALA A 78 -2.35 11.76 26.63
N GLU A 79 -1.09 11.32 26.76
CA GLU A 79 -0.23 11.64 27.90
C GLU A 79 -0.06 13.15 28.09
N GLN A 80 0.29 13.88 27.02
CA GLN A 80 0.39 15.34 27.10
C GLN A 80 -0.93 16.03 27.45
N ALA A 81 -2.07 15.50 26.98
CA ALA A 81 -3.37 16.06 27.34
C ALA A 81 -3.66 15.91 28.84
N GLU A 82 -3.27 14.79 29.45
CA GLU A 82 -3.37 14.56 30.89
C GLU A 82 -2.44 15.49 31.68
N GLU A 83 -1.17 15.63 31.26
CA GLU A 83 -0.22 16.54 31.89
C GLU A 83 -0.73 17.99 31.87
N LEU A 84 -1.22 18.45 30.72
CA LEU A 84 -1.80 19.79 30.60
C LEU A 84 -3.04 19.97 31.47
N ALA A 85 -3.87 18.93 31.64
CA ALA A 85 -5.01 18.99 32.54
C ALA A 85 -4.58 19.16 34.00
N ILE A 86 -3.55 18.43 34.43
CA ILE A 86 -2.98 18.53 35.79
C ILE A 86 -2.41 19.94 36.02
N VAL A 87 -1.59 20.44 35.09
CA VAL A 87 -0.98 21.78 35.20
C VAL A 87 -2.04 22.88 35.27
N LYS A 88 -3.06 22.81 34.41
CA LYS A 88 -4.18 23.77 34.45
C LYS A 88 -4.95 23.73 35.77
N LYS A 89 -5.20 22.54 36.31
CA LYS A 89 -5.88 22.37 37.60
C LYS A 89 -5.06 22.97 38.75
N ALA A 90 -3.74 22.74 38.75
CA ALA A 90 -2.85 23.32 39.74
C ALA A 90 -2.81 24.85 39.66
N ALA A 91 -2.66 25.40 38.44
CA ALA A 91 -2.67 26.85 38.22
C ALA A 91 -3.97 27.50 38.72
N ALA A 92 -5.12 26.88 38.48
CA ALA A 92 -6.40 27.36 38.97
C ALA A 92 -6.49 27.33 40.51
N TYR A 93 -5.97 26.29 41.16
CA TYR A 93 -5.92 26.21 42.62
C TYR A 93 -5.05 27.32 43.22
N PHE A 94 -3.82 27.49 42.71
CA PHE A 94 -2.90 28.53 43.18
C PHE A 94 -3.46 29.94 42.99
N ALA A 95 -4.07 30.23 41.83
CA ALA A 95 -4.71 31.51 41.58
C ALA A 95 -5.86 31.82 42.57
N LYS A 96 -6.57 30.78 43.06
CA LYS A 96 -7.63 30.93 44.05
C LYS A 96 -7.10 31.16 45.48
N SER A 97 -5.95 30.56 45.83
CA SER A 97 -5.33 30.70 47.17
C SER A 97 -4.51 31.98 47.36
N LEU A 98 -4.29 32.76 46.29
CA LEU A 98 -3.59 34.06 46.31
C LEU A 98 -4.53 35.26 46.59
N LYS A 99 -5.81 34.99 46.87
CA LYS A 99 -6.81 35.96 47.36
C LYS A 99 -7.11 35.70 48.82
#